data_AF-A0AAN6LR21-F1
#
_entry.id   AF-A0AAN6LR21-F1
#
_cell.length_a   1.000
_cell.length_b   1.000
_cell.length_c   1.000
_cell.angle_alpha   90.00
_cell.angle_beta   90.00
_cell.angle_gamma   90.00
#
_symmetry.space_group_name_H-M   'P 1'
#
loop_
_entity.id
_entity.type
_entity.pdbx_description
1 polymer ?
#
loop_
_entity_poly.entity_id
_entity_poly.type
_entity_poly.pdbx_seq_one_letter_code
_entity_poly.pdbx_strand_id
1 'polypeptide(L)'
;MADRPPPTVIPRTSRRARLPAFVRLPMLIILNTCLQSALWAAAENVLQPELGAISKHPQPVLAEEGFAELTEPVVRLGTKIALISVAWQLRYDFFDIGALSAVINIPFAFLLTTYFNITHLTAFSYVAIEVISIALPTYLLRPIADINNPAVNIRNRYLLDSFQVWASNNALAIGVYATVIYTALQTHWLTLFLIRHFDLPSVELAHDLHYPTLAGKLLIAGYATRAFLLNPSIAAQPETGAATPVEVFEPATATLPQTLKHNVWFFSKRTRTLIQRTTVLGVFLLANTVLKGATLEGGEIIGSAGYASVWIVAANICAWWFVWTGDAEP
;
A
#
# COMPACT_ATOMS: atom_id res chain seq x y z
N MET A 1 -26.88 47.91 35.22
CA MET A 1 -26.23 46.91 34.34
C MET A 1 -26.56 45.55 34.91
N ALA A 2 -27.44 44.80 34.25
CA ALA A 2 -27.89 43.50 34.75
C ALA A 2 -26.82 42.43 34.46
N ASP A 3 -26.36 41.77 35.51
CA ASP A 3 -25.41 40.66 35.48
C ASP A 3 -26.02 39.49 34.70
N ARG A 4 -25.48 39.20 33.51
CA ARG A 4 -25.85 37.99 32.75
C ARG A 4 -25.01 36.82 33.28
N PRO A 5 -25.63 35.71 33.71
CA PRO A 5 -24.87 34.52 34.09
C PRO A 5 -24.08 34.00 32.89
N PRO A 6 -22.89 33.41 33.13
CA PRO A 6 -22.01 32.93 32.08
C PRO A 6 -22.71 31.86 31.22
N PRO A 7 -22.45 31.83 29.90
CA PRO A 7 -23.12 30.91 29.00
C PRO A 7 -22.85 29.47 29.41
N THR A 8 -23.92 28.73 29.70
CA THR A 8 -23.84 27.31 30.02
C THR A 8 -23.46 26.56 28.74
N VAL A 9 -22.21 26.14 28.64
CA VAL A 9 -21.75 25.26 27.55
C VAL A 9 -22.39 23.89 27.80
N ILE A 10 -23.50 23.61 27.14
CA ILE A 10 -24.07 22.27 27.12
C ILE A 10 -23.10 21.40 26.30
N PRO A 11 -22.38 20.44 26.91
CA PRO A 11 -21.57 19.52 26.13
C PRO A 11 -22.53 18.78 25.19
N ARG A 12 -22.36 18.96 23.89
CA ARG A 12 -23.07 18.15 22.89
C ARG A 12 -22.59 16.71 23.04
N THR A 13 -23.23 15.94 23.91
CA THR A 13 -23.10 14.49 23.92
C THR A 13 -23.86 13.97 22.70
N SER A 14 -23.28 14.12 21.51
CA SER A 14 -23.77 13.37 20.36
C SER A 14 -23.46 11.90 20.67
N ARG A 15 -24.46 11.20 21.22
CA ARG A 15 -24.44 9.76 21.37
C ARG A 15 -24.63 9.18 19.96
N ARG A 16 -23.63 9.36 19.09
CA ARG A 16 -23.61 8.72 17.78
C ARG A 16 -23.71 7.23 18.06
N ALA A 17 -24.77 6.60 17.58
CA ALA A 17 -24.91 5.16 17.61
C ALA A 17 -23.69 4.56 16.91
N ARG A 18 -22.73 4.08 17.71
CA ARG A 18 -21.49 3.50 17.22
C ARG A 18 -21.76 2.01 17.10
N LEU A 19 -21.81 1.51 15.86
CA LEU A 19 -21.88 0.07 15.60
C LEU A 19 -20.81 -0.66 16.44
N PRO A 20 -21.10 -1.82 17.03
CA PRO A 20 -20.10 -2.60 17.75
C PRO A 20 -18.90 -2.92 16.84
N ALA A 21 -17.68 -2.88 17.39
CA ALA A 21 -16.46 -3.06 16.60
C ALA A 21 -16.43 -4.39 15.82
N PHE A 22 -17.02 -5.45 16.38
CA PHE A 22 -17.08 -6.77 15.76
C PHE A 22 -18.00 -6.83 14.53
N VAL A 23 -19.00 -5.96 14.42
CA VAL A 23 -19.92 -5.90 13.25
C VAL A 23 -19.32 -5.08 12.11
N ARG A 24 -18.46 -4.11 12.43
CA ARG A 24 -17.89 -3.20 11.43
C ARG A 24 -16.94 -3.90 10.47
N LEU A 25 -16.14 -4.85 10.95
CA LEU A 25 -15.22 -5.61 10.10
C LEU A 25 -15.95 -6.44 9.01
N PRO A 26 -16.91 -7.33 9.34
CA PRO A 26 -17.64 -8.06 8.31
C PRO A 26 -18.45 -7.13 7.41
N MET A 27 -19.03 -6.05 7.95
CA MET A 27 -19.72 -5.04 7.14
C MET A 27 -18.78 -4.35 6.15
N LEU A 28 -17.54 -4.06 6.55
CA LEU A 28 -16.53 -3.45 5.68
C LEU A 28 -16.14 -4.41 4.55
N ILE A 29 -15.95 -5.70 4.84
CA ILE A 29 -15.67 -6.73 3.84
C ILE A 29 -16.82 -6.80 2.82
N ILE A 30 -18.07 -6.90 3.29
CA ILE A 30 -19.25 -6.97 2.41
C ILE A 30 -19.35 -5.71 1.55
N LEU A 31 -19.24 -4.52 2.15
CA LEU A 31 -19.37 -3.26 1.44
C LEU A 31 -18.23 -3.07 0.41
N ASN A 32 -17.02 -3.52 0.74
CA ASN A 32 -15.89 -3.51 -0.18
C ASN A 32 -16.16 -4.40 -1.41
N THR A 33 -16.64 -5.62 -1.21
CA THR A 33 -16.95 -6.55 -2.30
C THR A 33 -18.11 -6.03 -3.15
N CYS A 34 -19.21 -5.60 -2.52
CA CYS A 34 -20.37 -5.04 -3.24
C CYS A 34 -19.99 -3.80 -4.07
N LEU A 35 -19.20 -2.90 -3.49
CA LEU A 35 -18.77 -1.69 -4.18
C LEU A 35 -17.81 -2.01 -5.33
N GLN A 36 -16.87 -2.94 -5.13
CA GLN A 36 -15.96 -3.38 -6.19
C GLN A 36 -16.75 -4.01 -7.36
N SER A 37 -17.72 -4.88 -7.07
CA SER A 37 -18.60 -5.48 -8.08
C SER A 37 -19.41 -4.42 -8.84
N ALA A 38 -19.99 -3.44 -8.12
CA ALA A 38 -20.76 -2.37 -8.75
C ALA A 38 -19.89 -1.47 -9.64
N LEU A 39 -18.67 -1.15 -9.19
CA LEU A 39 -17.72 -0.35 -9.96
C LEU A 39 -17.24 -1.08 -11.22
N TRP A 40 -16.99 -2.40 -11.15
CA TRP A 40 -16.65 -3.19 -12.33
C TRP A 40 -17.81 -3.26 -13.32
N ALA A 41 -19.04 -3.51 -12.84
CA ALA A 41 -20.22 -3.49 -13.70
C ALA A 41 -20.44 -2.13 -14.38
N ALA A 42 -20.17 -1.03 -13.67
CA ALA A 42 -20.21 0.30 -14.27
C ALA A 42 -19.08 0.49 -15.31
N ALA A 43 -17.88 0.01 -15.01
CA ALA A 43 -16.71 0.12 -15.88
C ALA A 43 -16.89 -0.66 -17.19
N GLU A 44 -17.55 -1.82 -17.18
CA GLU A 44 -17.86 -2.61 -18.39
C GLU A 44 -18.69 -1.84 -19.44
N ASN A 45 -19.46 -0.83 -19.02
CA ASN A 45 -20.23 0.00 -19.95
C ASN A 45 -19.37 1.07 -20.66
N VAL A 46 -18.15 1.33 -20.16
CA VAL A 46 -17.27 2.41 -20.62
C VAL A 46 -15.96 1.87 -21.18
N LEU A 47 -15.44 0.80 -20.59
CA LEU A 47 -14.17 0.17 -20.93
C LEU A 47 -14.36 -0.92 -21.98
N GLN A 48 -13.36 -1.06 -22.85
CA GLN A 48 -13.26 -2.22 -23.71
C GLN A 48 -12.90 -3.47 -22.87
N PRO A 49 -13.32 -4.68 -23.27
CA PRO A 49 -13.08 -5.92 -22.52
C PRO A 49 -11.62 -6.42 -22.67
N GLU A 50 -10.64 -5.53 -22.58
CA GLU A 50 -9.22 -5.82 -22.76
C GLU A 50 -8.69 -6.78 -21.68
N LEU A 51 -9.10 -6.60 -20.42
CA LEU A 51 -8.66 -7.44 -19.31
C LEU A 51 -9.16 -8.88 -19.44
N GLY A 52 -10.32 -9.09 -20.05
CA GLY A 52 -10.87 -10.43 -20.30
C GLY A 52 -10.06 -11.19 -21.34
N ALA A 53 -9.51 -10.48 -22.34
CA ALA A 53 -8.74 -11.06 -23.44
C ALA A 53 -7.34 -11.55 -23.04
N ILE A 54 -6.77 -11.02 -21.95
CA ILE A 54 -5.44 -11.38 -21.44
C ILE A 54 -5.50 -12.22 -20.17
N SER A 55 -6.70 -12.54 -19.68
CA SER A 55 -6.87 -13.34 -18.47
C SER A 55 -6.96 -14.81 -18.84
N LYS A 56 -6.31 -15.68 -18.05
CA LYS A 56 -6.47 -17.12 -18.20
C LYS A 56 -7.94 -17.50 -18.13
N HIS A 57 -8.41 -18.18 -19.16
CA HIS A 57 -9.66 -18.91 -19.08
C HIS A 57 -9.44 -20.15 -18.21
N PRO A 58 -10.31 -20.43 -17.24
CA PRO A 58 -10.26 -21.69 -16.50
C PRO A 58 -10.29 -22.85 -17.50
N GLN A 59 -9.19 -23.57 -17.66
CA GLN A 59 -9.15 -24.78 -18.47
C GLN A 59 -9.60 -25.97 -17.61
N PRO A 60 -10.62 -26.73 -18.03
CA PRO A 60 -11.20 -27.83 -17.24
C PRO A 60 -10.31 -29.09 -17.18
N VAL A 61 -9.02 -29.01 -17.53
CA VAL A 61 -8.18 -30.19 -17.84
C VAL A 61 -7.59 -30.85 -16.59
N LEU A 62 -7.74 -30.24 -15.41
CA LEU A 62 -7.49 -30.87 -14.10
C LEU A 62 -8.75 -30.85 -13.21
N ALA A 63 -9.93 -30.86 -13.82
CA ALA A 63 -11.21 -30.97 -13.12
C ALA A 63 -11.54 -32.45 -12.78
N GLU A 64 -10.58 -33.18 -12.21
CA GLU A 64 -10.94 -34.26 -11.29
C GLU A 64 -11.04 -33.59 -9.91
N GLU A 65 -12.27 -33.46 -9.42
CA GLU A 65 -12.67 -32.76 -8.18
C GLU A 65 -12.84 -31.23 -8.36
N GLY A 66 -14.11 -30.80 -8.47
CA GLY A 66 -14.59 -29.43 -8.74
C GLY A 66 -14.23 -28.34 -7.70
N PHE A 67 -13.16 -28.52 -6.92
CA PHE A 67 -12.59 -27.55 -6.01
C PHE A 67 -11.34 -26.84 -6.57
N ALA A 68 -10.68 -27.40 -7.59
CA ALA A 68 -9.51 -26.77 -8.20
C ALA A 68 -9.84 -25.45 -8.93
N GLU A 69 -10.96 -25.39 -9.67
CA GLU A 69 -11.42 -24.18 -10.39
C GLU A 69 -11.79 -23.02 -9.43
N LEU A 70 -12.24 -23.36 -8.22
CA LEU A 70 -12.59 -22.37 -7.19
C LEU A 70 -11.37 -21.84 -6.43
N THR A 71 -10.20 -22.47 -6.58
CA THR A 71 -9.02 -22.11 -5.78
C THR A 71 -8.54 -20.71 -6.12
N GLU A 72 -8.53 -20.31 -7.40
CA GLU A 72 -8.03 -18.97 -7.74
C GLU A 72 -8.94 -17.83 -7.24
N PRO A 73 -10.27 -17.83 -7.46
CA PRO A 73 -11.13 -16.77 -6.93
C PRO A 73 -11.15 -16.74 -5.41
N VAL A 74 -11.14 -17.91 -4.75
CA VAL A 74 -11.15 -18.01 -3.28
C VAL A 74 -9.85 -17.47 -2.69
N VAL A 75 -8.69 -17.78 -3.27
CA VAL A 75 -7.39 -17.26 -2.79
C VAL A 75 -7.30 -15.74 -2.98
N ARG A 76 -7.83 -15.20 -4.08
CA ARG A 76 -7.90 -13.74 -4.30
C ARG A 76 -8.79 -13.05 -3.27
N LEU A 77 -9.99 -13.59 -3.04
CA LEU A 77 -10.90 -13.09 -2.00
C LEU A 77 -10.27 -13.20 -0.61
N GLY A 78 -9.64 -14.33 -0.29
CA GLY A 78 -8.93 -14.56 0.96
C GLY A 78 -7.83 -13.53 1.21
N THR A 79 -7.04 -13.22 0.17
CA THR A 79 -5.99 -12.18 0.26
C THR A 79 -6.59 -10.80 0.50
N LYS A 80 -7.72 -10.46 -0.13
CA LYS A 80 -8.41 -9.18 0.10
C LYS A 80 -8.99 -9.08 1.51
N ILE A 81 -9.60 -10.16 2.00
CA ILE A 81 -10.09 -10.27 3.38
C ILE A 81 -8.93 -10.14 4.36
N ALA A 82 -7.79 -10.78 4.08
CA ALA A 82 -6.58 -10.67 4.90
C ALA A 82 -6.05 -9.23 4.94
N LEU A 83 -5.99 -8.54 3.79
CA LEU A 83 -5.59 -7.13 3.70
C LEU A 83 -6.48 -6.24 4.59
N ILE A 84 -7.79 -6.38 4.44
CA ILE A 84 -8.78 -5.63 5.23
C ILE A 84 -8.64 -5.97 6.73
N SER A 85 -8.46 -7.24 7.07
CA SER A 85 -8.36 -7.70 8.46
C SER A 85 -7.08 -7.21 9.14
N VAL A 86 -5.94 -7.28 8.45
CA VAL A 86 -4.66 -6.74 8.94
C VAL A 86 -4.75 -5.23 9.08
N ALA A 87 -5.29 -4.52 8.08
CA ALA A 87 -5.48 -3.08 8.16
C ALA A 87 -6.43 -2.68 9.32
N TRP A 88 -7.43 -3.49 9.60
CA TRP A 88 -8.32 -3.33 10.75
C TRP A 88 -7.56 -3.45 12.07
N GLN A 89 -6.78 -4.53 12.24
CA GLN A 89 -5.97 -4.77 13.44
C GLN A 89 -4.92 -3.66 13.67
N LEU A 90 -4.26 -3.22 12.60
CA LEU A 90 -3.20 -2.20 12.63
C LEU A 90 -3.69 -0.76 12.67
N ARG A 91 -5.01 -0.55 12.75
CA ARG A 91 -5.62 0.79 12.88
C ARG A 91 -5.42 1.74 11.68
N TYR A 92 -5.26 1.21 10.48
CA TYR A 92 -5.16 2.02 9.25
C TYR A 92 -6.46 2.73 8.91
N ASP A 93 -6.40 4.03 8.66
CA ASP A 93 -7.56 4.77 8.18
C ASP A 93 -7.73 4.67 6.65
N PHE A 94 -8.69 5.43 6.11
CA PHE A 94 -8.99 5.39 4.68
C PHE A 94 -7.85 5.90 3.79
N PHE A 95 -7.03 6.84 4.28
CA PHE A 95 -5.86 7.32 3.57
C PHE A 95 -4.75 6.28 3.57
N ASP A 96 -4.48 5.67 4.74
CA ASP A 96 -3.48 4.62 4.89
C ASP A 96 -3.78 3.40 4.02
N ILE A 97 -5.01 2.88 4.09
CA ILE A 97 -5.41 1.68 3.33
C ILE A 97 -5.53 1.99 1.83
N GLY A 98 -5.95 3.20 1.47
CA GLY A 98 -6.00 3.66 0.09
C GLY A 98 -4.60 3.79 -0.52
N ALA A 99 -3.65 4.37 0.22
CA ALA A 99 -2.26 4.47 -0.19
C ALA A 99 -1.61 3.08 -0.32
N LEU A 100 -1.83 2.19 0.66
CA LEU A 100 -1.37 0.79 0.56
C LEU A 100 -1.96 0.11 -0.68
N SER A 101 -3.27 0.21 -0.90
CA SER A 101 -3.95 -0.37 -2.06
C SER A 101 -3.42 0.19 -3.38
N ALA A 102 -3.12 1.49 -3.44
CA ALA A 102 -2.52 2.09 -4.63
C ALA A 102 -1.15 1.49 -4.93
N VAL A 103 -0.23 1.45 -3.96
CA VAL A 103 1.14 0.94 -4.17
C VAL A 103 1.14 -0.54 -4.57
N ILE A 104 0.34 -1.39 -3.93
CA ILE A 104 0.34 -2.84 -4.23
C ILE A 104 -0.21 -3.15 -5.62
N ASN A 105 -1.03 -2.27 -6.21
CA ASN A 105 -1.68 -2.49 -7.50
C ASN A 105 -0.91 -1.89 -8.69
N ILE A 106 0.04 -0.99 -8.45
CA ILE A 106 0.84 -0.37 -9.51
C ILE A 106 1.75 -1.36 -10.25
N PRO A 107 2.41 -2.35 -9.60
CA PRO A 107 3.18 -3.35 -10.32
C PRO A 107 2.35 -4.06 -11.40
N PHE A 108 1.11 -4.43 -11.07
CA PHE A 108 0.22 -5.05 -12.03
C PHE A 108 -0.18 -4.08 -13.16
N ALA A 109 -0.57 -2.84 -12.83
CA ALA A 109 -0.89 -1.84 -13.84
C ALA A 109 0.30 -1.50 -14.78
N PHE A 110 1.52 -1.51 -14.24
CA PHE A 110 2.73 -1.33 -15.03
C PHE A 110 2.96 -2.51 -15.98
N LEU A 111 2.81 -3.75 -15.48
CA LEU A 111 2.93 -4.96 -16.30
C LEU A 111 1.92 -4.94 -17.46
N LEU A 112 0.67 -4.60 -17.17
CA LEU A 112 -0.41 -4.51 -18.15
C LEU A 112 -0.12 -3.51 -19.27
N THR A 113 0.28 -2.29 -18.90
CA THR A 113 0.48 -1.19 -19.86
C THR A 113 1.80 -1.26 -20.61
N THR A 114 2.77 -2.04 -20.12
CA THR A 114 4.14 -2.06 -20.69
C THR A 114 4.41 -3.35 -21.47
N TYR A 115 3.79 -4.48 -21.09
CA TYR A 115 4.06 -5.77 -21.72
C TYR A 115 2.83 -6.42 -22.35
N PHE A 116 1.62 -6.15 -21.84
CA PHE A 116 0.36 -6.70 -22.37
C PHE A 116 -0.40 -5.72 -23.28
N ASN A 117 0.20 -4.56 -23.59
CA ASN A 117 -0.38 -3.54 -24.48
C ASN A 117 -1.80 -3.11 -24.09
N ILE A 118 -2.12 -3.11 -22.80
CA ILE A 118 -3.42 -2.66 -22.29
C ILE A 118 -3.46 -1.14 -22.23
N THR A 119 -4.61 -0.56 -22.59
CA THR A 119 -4.80 0.88 -22.60
C THR A 119 -4.59 1.48 -21.21
N HIS A 120 -3.88 2.62 -21.12
CA HIS A 120 -3.63 3.31 -19.85
C HIS A 120 -4.91 3.65 -19.08
N LEU A 121 -6.01 3.93 -19.80
CA LEU A 121 -7.33 4.20 -19.24
C LEU A 121 -7.88 2.98 -18.48
N THR A 122 -7.78 1.77 -19.06
CA THR A 122 -8.21 0.52 -18.44
C THR A 122 -7.38 0.21 -17.19
N ALA A 123 -6.06 0.34 -17.28
CA ALA A 123 -5.17 0.12 -16.14
C ALA A 123 -5.37 1.16 -15.01
N PHE A 124 -5.62 2.42 -15.35
CA PHE A 124 -5.95 3.45 -14.35
C PHE A 124 -7.28 3.17 -13.67
N SER A 125 -8.32 2.83 -14.45
CA SER A 125 -9.64 2.48 -13.93
C SER A 125 -9.56 1.28 -12.99
N TYR A 126 -8.78 0.26 -13.36
CA TYR A 126 -8.49 -0.88 -12.50
C TYR A 126 -7.95 -0.46 -11.13
N VAL A 127 -6.87 0.34 -11.10
CA VAL A 127 -6.26 0.80 -9.83
C VAL A 127 -7.25 1.68 -9.05
N ALA A 128 -7.98 2.57 -9.72
CA ALA A 128 -8.97 3.43 -9.10
C ALA A 128 -10.09 2.62 -8.44
N ILE A 129 -10.59 1.58 -9.09
CA ILE A 129 -11.62 0.68 -8.54
C ILE A 129 -11.08 -0.05 -7.30
N GLU A 130 -9.86 -0.58 -7.35
CA GLU A 130 -9.24 -1.24 -6.19
C GLU A 130 -9.04 -0.29 -5.00
N VAL A 131 -8.67 0.96 -5.25
CA VAL A 131 -8.47 1.97 -4.19
C VAL A 131 -9.81 2.48 -3.65
N ILE A 132 -10.75 2.86 -4.51
CA ILE A 132 -12.06 3.41 -4.09
C ILE A 132 -12.87 2.34 -3.35
N SER A 133 -12.86 1.10 -3.86
CA SER A 133 -13.63 0.01 -3.25
C SER A 133 -13.19 -0.27 -1.81
N ILE A 134 -11.94 -0.01 -1.43
CA ILE A 134 -11.44 -0.23 -0.07
C ILE A 134 -11.42 1.04 0.78
N ALA A 135 -11.10 2.19 0.19
CA ALA A 135 -11.01 3.46 0.90
C ALA A 135 -12.39 3.99 1.29
N LEU A 136 -13.39 3.95 0.40
CA LEU A 136 -14.72 4.51 0.68
C LEU A 136 -15.45 3.77 1.82
N PRO A 137 -15.52 2.43 1.84
CA PRO A 137 -16.10 1.71 2.98
C PRO A 137 -15.35 1.97 4.29
N THR A 138 -14.02 2.07 4.23
CA THR A 138 -13.20 2.38 5.40
C THR A 138 -13.49 3.78 5.93
N TYR A 139 -13.65 4.77 5.04
CA TYR A 139 -14.03 6.13 5.42
C TYR A 139 -15.39 6.18 6.15
N LEU A 140 -16.38 5.39 5.69
CA LEU A 140 -17.71 5.35 6.29
C LEU A 140 -17.75 4.66 7.65
N LEU A 141 -16.99 3.57 7.82
CA LEU A 141 -17.08 2.69 8.99
C LEU A 141 -16.00 2.97 10.05
N ARG A 142 -14.93 3.70 9.69
CA ARG A 142 -13.77 3.94 10.56
C ARG A 142 -13.56 5.43 10.81
N PRO A 143 -13.24 5.84 12.05
CA PRO A 143 -12.76 7.19 12.31
C PRO A 143 -11.43 7.45 11.59
N ILE A 144 -11.21 8.71 11.22
CA ILE A 144 -9.96 9.20 10.64
C ILE A 144 -8.85 9.08 11.70
N ALA A 145 -7.66 8.63 11.31
CA ALA A 145 -6.53 8.55 12.22
C ALA A 145 -6.10 9.95 12.66
N ASP A 146 -5.55 10.07 13.87
CA ASP A 146 -5.12 11.35 14.43
C ASP A 146 -4.15 12.11 13.50
N ILE A 147 -3.30 11.35 12.79
CA ILE A 147 -2.32 11.82 11.81
C ILE A 147 -2.97 12.62 10.68
N ASN A 148 -4.11 12.13 10.19
CA ASN A 148 -4.82 12.71 9.06
C ASN A 148 -5.93 13.68 9.52
N ASN A 149 -6.16 13.81 10.83
CA ASN A 149 -7.17 14.70 11.39
C ASN A 149 -6.56 16.08 11.71
N PRO A 150 -6.92 17.16 11.00
CA PRO A 150 -6.38 18.50 11.24
C PRO A 150 -6.74 19.08 12.62
N ALA A 151 -7.76 18.55 13.28
CA ALA A 151 -8.15 19.01 14.61
C ALA A 151 -7.23 18.49 15.74
N VAL A 152 -6.40 17.47 15.47
CA VAL A 152 -5.49 16.90 16.46
C VAL A 152 -4.11 17.53 16.29
N ASN A 153 -3.62 18.14 17.37
CA ASN A 153 -2.27 18.69 17.41
C ASN A 153 -1.25 17.55 17.58
N ILE A 154 -0.30 17.47 16.64
CA ILE A 154 0.80 16.50 16.64
C ILE A 154 2.08 17.33 16.54
N ARG A 155 3.10 17.04 17.37
CA ARG A 155 4.34 17.84 17.41
C ARG A 155 4.94 18.08 16.01
N ASN A 156 5.02 17.03 15.20
CA ASN A 156 5.65 17.08 13.89
C ASN A 156 4.69 17.45 12.75
N ARG A 157 3.53 18.05 13.07
CA ARG A 157 2.55 18.48 12.06
C ARG A 157 3.17 19.40 11.01
N TYR A 158 4.09 20.27 11.43
CA TYR A 158 4.80 21.17 10.51
C TYR A 158 5.58 20.42 9.42
N LEU A 159 6.10 19.21 9.69
CA LEU A 159 6.76 18.38 8.67
C LEU A 159 5.74 17.74 7.72
N LEU A 160 4.57 17.35 8.23
CA LEU A 160 3.50 16.76 7.43
C LEU A 160 2.82 17.78 6.51
N ASP A 161 2.65 19.00 6.99
CA ASP A 161 1.98 20.10 6.27
C ASP A 161 2.97 20.92 5.41
N SER A 162 4.28 20.72 5.55
CA SER A 162 5.30 21.42 4.77
C SER A 162 5.31 20.95 3.31
N PHE A 163 5.08 21.89 2.39
CA PHE A 163 5.19 21.63 0.94
C PHE A 163 6.59 21.14 0.54
N GLN A 164 7.65 21.68 1.15
CA GLN A 164 9.02 21.27 0.81
C GLN A 164 9.30 19.82 1.22
N VAL A 165 8.89 19.41 2.43
CA VAL A 165 9.04 18.03 2.91
C VAL A 165 8.18 17.10 2.05
N TRP A 166 6.95 17.53 1.73
CA TRP A 166 6.08 16.78 0.84
C TRP A 166 6.71 16.60 -0.54
N ALA A 167 7.08 17.68 -1.24
CA ALA A 167 7.58 17.64 -2.61
C ALA A 167 8.89 16.87 -2.73
N SER A 168 9.85 17.12 -1.82
CA SER A 168 11.16 16.44 -1.84
C SER A 168 11.03 14.93 -1.62
N ASN A 169 10.26 14.49 -0.62
CA ASN A 169 10.10 13.06 -0.35
C ASN A 169 9.24 12.34 -1.41
N ASN A 170 8.29 13.03 -2.04
CA ASN A 170 7.57 12.48 -3.20
C ASN A 170 8.52 12.32 -4.39
N ALA A 171 9.25 13.38 -4.76
CA ALA A 171 10.19 13.36 -5.88
C ALA A 171 11.26 12.28 -5.68
N LEU A 172 11.73 12.11 -4.43
CA LEU A 172 12.64 11.04 -4.08
C LEU A 172 12.03 9.66 -4.27
N ALA A 173 10.84 9.40 -3.74
CA ALA A 173 10.19 8.10 -3.90
C ALA A 173 9.97 7.77 -5.38
N ILE A 174 9.51 8.75 -6.17
CA ILE A 174 9.35 8.62 -7.64
C ILE A 174 10.71 8.29 -8.27
N GLY A 175 11.76 9.03 -7.93
CA GLY A 175 13.11 8.81 -8.44
C GLY A 175 13.68 7.44 -8.09
N VAL A 176 13.43 6.94 -6.88
CA VAL A 176 13.86 5.60 -6.45
C VAL A 176 13.16 4.52 -7.27
N TYR A 177 11.81 4.56 -7.37
CA TYR A 177 11.08 3.58 -8.19
C TYR A 177 11.53 3.65 -9.65
N ALA A 178 11.66 4.85 -10.22
CA ALA A 178 12.11 5.04 -11.59
C ALA A 178 13.51 4.48 -11.80
N THR A 179 14.46 4.78 -10.90
CA THR A 179 15.85 4.30 -11.01
C THR A 179 15.95 2.79 -10.89
N VAL A 180 15.26 2.17 -9.93
CA VAL A 180 15.30 0.71 -9.75
C VAL A 180 14.69 -0.02 -10.95
N ILE A 181 13.53 0.44 -11.43
CA ILE A 181 12.88 -0.18 -12.59
C ILE A 181 13.68 0.08 -13.87
N TYR A 182 14.17 1.31 -14.06
CA TYR A 182 14.98 1.67 -15.22
C TYR A 182 16.27 0.86 -15.27
N THR A 183 16.98 0.71 -14.16
CA THR A 183 18.20 -0.13 -14.11
C THR A 183 17.88 -1.59 -14.41
N ALA A 184 16.75 -2.11 -13.91
CA ALA A 184 16.31 -3.48 -14.21
C ALA A 184 15.94 -3.68 -15.70
N LEU A 185 15.43 -2.64 -16.37
CA LEU A 185 15.16 -2.64 -17.81
C LEU A 185 16.44 -2.51 -18.65
N GLN A 186 17.32 -1.57 -18.29
CA GLN A 186 18.57 -1.29 -19.02
C GLN A 186 19.61 -2.41 -18.90
N THR A 187 19.65 -3.10 -17.77
CA THR A 187 20.47 -4.32 -17.62
C THR A 187 19.87 -5.53 -18.34
N HIS A 188 18.71 -5.36 -18.98
CA HIS A 188 17.89 -6.40 -19.61
C HIS A 188 17.44 -7.53 -18.69
N TRP A 189 17.79 -7.50 -17.41
CA TRP A 189 17.46 -8.55 -16.46
C TRP A 189 15.95 -8.72 -16.33
N LEU A 190 15.21 -7.62 -16.16
CA LEU A 190 13.75 -7.68 -15.98
C LEU A 190 13.04 -8.21 -17.23
N THR A 191 13.40 -7.68 -18.40
CA THR A 191 12.78 -8.06 -19.67
C THR A 191 13.08 -9.52 -20.02
N LEU A 192 14.33 -9.98 -19.90
CA LEU A 192 14.69 -11.38 -20.14
C LEU A 192 14.04 -12.32 -19.12
N PHE A 193 13.96 -11.90 -17.85
CA PHE A 193 13.30 -12.67 -16.81
C PHE A 193 11.81 -12.85 -17.10
N LEU A 194 11.13 -11.78 -17.52
CA LEU A 194 9.71 -11.85 -17.89
C LEU A 194 9.48 -12.68 -19.16
N ILE A 195 10.29 -12.51 -20.22
CA ILE A 195 10.19 -13.35 -21.44
C ILE A 195 10.31 -14.85 -21.10
N ARG A 196 11.13 -15.21 -20.11
CA ARG A 196 11.34 -16.61 -19.72
C ARG A 196 10.16 -17.22 -18.97
N HIS A 197 9.36 -16.42 -18.27
CA HIS A 197 8.31 -16.90 -17.33
C HIS A 197 6.90 -16.38 -17.68
N PHE A 198 6.77 -15.56 -18.72
CA PHE A 198 5.51 -15.05 -19.24
C PHE A 198 5.50 -15.17 -20.76
N ASP A 199 4.34 -15.52 -21.32
CA ASP A 199 4.07 -15.36 -22.74
C ASP A 199 3.65 -13.91 -23.02
N LEU A 200 4.62 -13.07 -23.40
CA LEU A 200 4.41 -11.63 -23.53
C LEU A 200 3.99 -11.26 -24.96
N PRO A 201 2.89 -10.50 -25.15
CA PRO A 201 2.48 -10.04 -26.48
C PRO A 201 3.50 -9.12 -27.17
N SER A 202 4.13 -8.21 -26.42
CA SER A 202 5.15 -7.30 -26.96
C SER A 202 6.11 -6.81 -25.87
N VAL A 203 7.34 -6.51 -26.28
CA VAL A 203 8.38 -5.89 -25.46
C VAL A 203 8.80 -4.51 -25.95
N GLU A 204 8.19 -4.03 -27.04
CA GLU A 204 8.52 -2.76 -27.69
C GLU A 204 8.32 -1.57 -26.74
N LEU A 205 7.18 -1.51 -26.05
CA LEU A 205 6.89 -0.45 -25.07
C LEU A 205 7.82 -0.47 -23.85
N ALA A 206 8.42 -1.62 -23.54
CA ALA A 206 9.43 -1.73 -22.49
C ALA A 206 10.79 -1.21 -22.98
N HIS A 207 11.10 -1.39 -24.26
CA HIS A 207 12.33 -0.91 -24.90
C HIS A 207 12.32 0.61 -25.09
N ASP A 208 11.18 1.17 -25.50
CA ASP A 208 10.99 2.61 -25.73
C ASP A 208 10.83 3.42 -24.43
N LEU A 209 10.93 2.77 -23.28
CA LEU A 209 10.69 3.40 -22.00
C LEU A 209 11.92 4.19 -21.53
N HIS A 210 11.83 5.51 -21.64
CA HIS A 210 12.84 6.44 -21.13
C HIS A 210 12.58 6.85 -19.67
N TYR A 211 13.61 7.35 -18.99
CA TYR A 211 13.50 7.73 -17.58
C TYR A 211 12.38 8.74 -17.28
N PRO A 212 12.17 9.83 -18.05
CA PRO A 212 11.11 10.79 -17.74
C PRO A 212 9.70 10.21 -17.90
N THR A 213 9.48 9.37 -18.91
CA THR A 213 8.17 8.73 -19.13
C THR A 213 7.89 7.69 -18.05
N LEU A 214 8.91 6.94 -17.63
CA LEU A 214 8.84 6.02 -16.50
C LEU A 214 8.53 6.76 -15.19
N ALA A 215 9.21 7.87 -14.89
CA ALA A 215 8.94 8.68 -13.71
C ALA A 215 7.49 9.20 -13.70
N GLY A 216 6.95 9.59 -14.86
CA GLY A 216 5.55 9.96 -15.04
C GLY A 216 4.57 8.82 -14.70
N LYS A 217 4.86 7.59 -15.17
CA LYS A 217 4.05 6.40 -14.83
C LYS A 217 4.07 6.07 -13.33
N LEU A 218 5.14 6.45 -12.63
CA LEU A 218 5.39 6.10 -11.22
C LEU A 218 5.01 7.20 -10.23
N LEU A 219 4.40 8.31 -10.68
CA LEU A 219 3.95 9.40 -9.81
C LEU A 219 3.04 8.89 -8.68
N ILE A 220 2.07 8.04 -9.01
CA ILE A 220 1.14 7.48 -8.03
C ILE A 220 1.89 6.55 -7.06
N ALA A 221 2.87 5.78 -7.53
CA ALA A 221 3.64 4.85 -6.68
C ALA A 221 4.46 5.61 -5.64
N GLY A 222 5.19 6.64 -6.08
CA GLY A 222 5.98 7.47 -5.19
C GLY A 222 5.10 8.20 -4.17
N TYR A 223 3.98 8.78 -4.63
CA TYR A 223 3.04 9.45 -3.75
C TYR A 223 2.47 8.53 -2.67
N ALA A 224 1.95 7.38 -3.10
CA ALA A 224 1.29 6.45 -2.20
C ALA A 224 2.30 5.77 -1.25
N THR A 225 3.54 5.52 -1.70
CA THR A 225 4.61 4.98 -0.84
C THR A 225 5.02 5.96 0.25
N ARG A 226 5.20 7.24 -0.08
CA ARG A 226 5.45 8.29 0.91
C ARG A 226 4.28 8.41 1.89
N ALA A 227 3.04 8.46 1.37
CA ALA A 227 1.85 8.57 2.20
C ALA A 227 1.71 7.38 3.17
N PHE A 228 1.99 6.16 2.71
CA PHE A 228 1.85 4.96 3.51
C PHE A 228 3.02 4.72 4.47
N LEU A 229 4.27 4.98 4.07
CA LEU A 229 5.46 4.68 4.89
C LEU A 229 5.92 5.88 5.72
N LEU A 230 6.09 7.05 5.09
CA LEU A 230 6.74 8.20 5.72
C LEU A 230 5.83 8.96 6.67
N ASN A 231 4.63 9.39 6.24
CA ASN A 231 3.73 10.20 7.09
C ASN A 231 3.48 9.58 8.48
N PRO A 232 3.19 8.28 8.60
CA PRO A 232 2.94 7.66 9.89
C PRO A 232 4.19 7.50 10.74
N SER A 233 5.35 7.31 10.10
CA SER A 233 6.63 7.26 10.82
C SER A 233 6.96 8.62 11.45
N ILE A 234 6.69 9.73 10.76
CA ILE A 234 6.88 11.10 11.27
C ILE A 234 5.95 11.37 12.45
N ALA A 235 4.68 10.94 12.34
CA ALA A 235 3.70 11.13 13.40
C ALA A 235 3.91 10.22 14.62
N ALA A 236 4.60 9.09 14.46
CA ALA A 236 4.91 8.16 15.54
C ALA A 236 6.08 8.62 16.46
N GLN A 237 6.69 9.77 16.18
CA GLN A 237 7.75 10.31 17.05
C GLN A 237 7.19 10.78 18.40
N PRO A 238 7.83 10.41 19.53
CA PRO A 238 7.39 10.82 20.86
C PRO A 238 7.69 12.30 21.14
N GLU A 239 6.93 12.95 22.03
CA GLU A 239 7.12 14.34 22.45
C GLU A 239 8.51 14.61 23.06
N THR A 240 8.99 15.86 22.99
CA THR A 240 10.35 16.22 23.39
C THR A 240 10.43 16.14 24.92
N GLY A 241 11.35 15.33 25.46
CA GLY A 241 11.40 15.02 26.90
C GLY A 241 10.53 13.83 27.32
N ALA A 242 9.59 13.38 26.49
CA ALA A 242 9.00 12.06 26.59
C ALA A 242 9.94 11.07 25.90
N ALA A 243 11.10 10.81 26.53
CA ALA A 243 11.89 9.65 26.16
C ALA A 243 10.92 8.45 26.11
N THR A 244 10.81 7.77 24.96
CA THR A 244 10.39 6.36 24.98
C THR A 244 11.10 5.73 26.16
N PRO A 245 10.43 5.08 27.13
CA PRO A 245 11.08 4.62 28.34
C PRO A 245 12.37 3.93 27.92
N VAL A 246 13.49 4.62 28.15
CA VAL A 246 14.79 4.08 27.87
C VAL A 246 14.90 3.11 29.02
N GLU A 247 14.52 1.85 28.77
CA GLU A 247 15.01 0.77 29.62
C GLU A 247 16.51 1.00 29.64
N VAL A 248 17.01 1.51 30.77
CA VAL A 248 18.43 1.72 30.99
C VAL A 248 19.02 0.33 30.90
N PHE A 249 19.63 0.05 29.75
CA PHE A 249 20.21 -1.24 29.50
C PHE A 249 21.48 -1.32 30.32
N GLU A 250 21.44 -2.13 31.37
CA GLU A 250 22.58 -2.41 32.23
C GLU A 250 23.34 -3.62 31.67
N PRO A 251 24.47 -3.43 30.97
CA PRO A 251 25.15 -4.52 30.27
C PRO A 251 25.67 -5.60 31.23
N ALA A 252 25.90 -5.23 32.49
CA ALA A 252 26.43 -6.10 33.54
C ALA A 252 25.40 -7.11 34.08
N THR A 253 24.10 -6.85 33.93
CA THR A 253 23.03 -7.74 34.44
C THR A 253 22.11 -8.26 33.33
N ALA A 254 22.33 -7.82 32.10
CA ALA A 254 21.50 -8.19 30.96
C ALA A 254 21.70 -9.66 30.55
N THR A 255 20.57 -10.34 30.37
CA THR A 255 20.54 -11.67 29.76
C THR A 255 20.85 -11.58 28.26
N LEU A 256 21.37 -12.66 27.67
CA LEU A 256 21.74 -12.71 26.24
C LEU A 256 20.59 -12.27 25.30
N PRO A 257 19.31 -12.64 25.53
CA PRO A 257 18.18 -12.11 24.74
C PRO A 257 17.94 -10.60 24.93
N GLN A 258 18.16 -10.05 26.12
CA GLN A 258 18.06 -8.61 26.37
C GLN A 258 19.18 -7.85 25.66
N THR A 259 20.41 -8.37 25.69
CA THR A 259 21.55 -7.81 24.97
C THR A 259 21.34 -7.85 23.46
N LEU A 260 20.79 -8.94 22.93
CA LEU A 260 20.48 -9.05 21.50
C LEU A 260 19.34 -8.10 21.10
N LYS A 261 18.28 -8.01 21.91
CA LYS A 261 17.17 -7.07 21.70
C LYS A 261 17.64 -5.61 21.74
N HIS A 262 18.57 -5.28 22.64
CA HIS A 262 19.15 -3.95 22.73
C HIS A 262 20.07 -3.64 21.53
N ASN A 263 20.93 -4.58 21.11
CA ASN A 263 21.85 -4.35 19.99
C ASN A 263 21.17 -4.40 18.60
N VAL A 264 20.11 -5.21 18.44
CA VAL A 264 19.50 -5.48 17.13
C VAL A 264 18.11 -4.84 16.98
N TRP A 265 17.43 -4.50 18.08
CA TRP A 265 16.02 -4.06 18.05
C TRP A 265 15.71 -2.82 18.91
N PHE A 266 16.73 -2.05 19.30
CA PHE A 266 16.57 -0.76 19.98
C PHE A 266 16.23 0.37 19.01
N PHE A 267 15.17 0.15 18.22
CA PHE A 267 14.63 1.13 17.29
C PHE A 267 13.65 2.08 18.00
N SER A 268 13.67 3.35 17.63
CA SER A 268 12.67 4.35 18.05
C SER A 268 11.25 3.92 17.63
N LYS A 269 10.21 4.47 18.28
CA LYS A 269 8.80 4.21 17.89
C LYS A 269 8.54 4.51 16.41
N ARG A 270 9.20 5.55 15.88
CA ARG A 270 9.20 5.91 14.46
C ARG A 270 9.75 4.78 13.59
N THR A 271 10.97 4.35 13.86
CA THR A 271 11.64 3.31 13.06
C THR A 271 10.88 1.98 13.14
N ARG A 272 10.32 1.62 14.32
CA ARG A 272 9.43 0.45 14.45
C ARG A 272 8.17 0.56 13.60
N THR A 273 7.53 1.73 13.56
CA THR A 273 6.35 1.98 12.72
C THR A 273 6.71 1.85 11.24
N LEU A 274 7.86 2.40 10.84
CA LEU A 274 8.35 2.29 9.47
C LEU A 274 8.64 0.84 9.09
N ILE A 275 9.37 0.08 9.92
CA ILE A 275 9.62 -1.35 9.71
C ILE A 275 8.30 -2.12 9.57
N GLN A 276 7.37 -1.93 10.50
CA GLN A 276 6.07 -2.59 10.47
C GLN A 276 5.31 -2.32 9.16
N ARG A 277 5.23 -1.05 8.74
CA ARG A 277 4.53 -0.69 7.51
C ARG A 277 5.25 -1.20 6.27
N THR A 278 6.58 -1.16 6.23
CA THR A 278 7.36 -1.73 5.13
C THR A 278 7.17 -3.25 5.03
N THR A 279 7.10 -3.96 6.16
CA THR A 279 6.79 -5.41 6.17
C THR A 279 5.38 -5.68 5.62
N VAL A 280 4.38 -4.93 6.08
CA VAL A 280 3.00 -5.06 5.58
C VAL A 280 2.93 -4.78 4.09
N LEU A 281 3.56 -3.70 3.62
CA LEU A 281 3.65 -3.36 2.21
C LEU A 281 4.31 -4.50 1.41
N GLY A 282 5.47 -4.99 1.85
CA GLY A 282 6.20 -6.05 1.16
C GLY A 282 5.38 -7.34 1.01
N VAL A 283 4.71 -7.78 2.09
CA VAL A 283 3.88 -9.00 2.09
C VAL A 283 2.71 -8.85 1.12
N PHE A 284 1.94 -7.77 1.21
CA PHE A 284 0.78 -7.59 0.34
C PHE A 284 1.15 -7.23 -1.10
N LEU A 285 2.27 -6.53 -1.32
CA LEU A 285 2.78 -6.27 -2.66
C LEU A 285 3.20 -7.58 -3.33
N LEU A 286 3.90 -8.45 -2.62
CA LEU A 286 4.26 -9.78 -3.11
C LEU A 286 3.02 -10.61 -3.42
N ALA A 287 2.13 -10.78 -2.44
CA ALA A 287 0.92 -11.60 -2.60
C ALA A 287 0.03 -11.08 -3.74
N ASN A 288 -0.23 -9.77 -3.79
CA ASN A 288 -1.07 -9.17 -4.82
C ASN A 288 -0.46 -9.31 -6.22
N THR A 289 0.85 -9.05 -6.36
CA THR A 289 1.52 -9.13 -7.66
C THR A 289 1.64 -10.57 -8.14
N VAL A 290 1.95 -11.52 -7.25
CA VAL A 290 2.02 -12.95 -7.58
C VAL A 290 0.66 -13.48 -8.00
N LEU A 291 -0.37 -13.22 -7.19
CA LEU A 291 -1.71 -13.72 -7.48
C LEU A 291 -2.26 -13.15 -8.77
N LYS A 292 -2.03 -11.85 -9.06
CA LYS A 292 -2.52 -11.19 -10.27
C LYS A 292 -1.70 -11.53 -11.51
N GLY A 293 -0.38 -11.64 -11.38
CA GLY A 293 0.48 -12.09 -12.47
C GLY A 293 0.15 -13.53 -12.90
N ALA A 294 -0.18 -14.39 -11.95
CA ALA A 294 -0.61 -15.76 -12.24
C ALA A 294 -1.96 -15.85 -13.00
N THR A 295 -2.79 -14.80 -12.98
CA THR A 295 -4.07 -14.79 -13.71
C THR A 295 -3.93 -14.38 -15.16
N LEU A 296 -2.78 -13.83 -15.55
CA LEU A 296 -2.53 -13.42 -16.93
C LEU A 296 -2.28 -14.66 -17.77
N GLU A 297 -2.80 -14.67 -19.00
CA GLU A 297 -2.52 -15.73 -19.96
C GLU A 297 -1.02 -15.85 -20.19
N GLY A 298 -0.51 -17.08 -20.14
CA GLY A 298 0.93 -17.35 -20.18
C GLY A 298 1.74 -16.93 -18.94
N GLY A 299 1.12 -16.38 -17.89
CA GLY A 299 1.84 -15.93 -16.68
C GLY A 299 2.17 -17.04 -15.69
N GLU A 300 3.42 -17.10 -15.23
CA GLU A 300 3.88 -18.05 -14.22
C GLU A 300 4.00 -17.41 -12.82
N ILE A 301 3.76 -18.20 -11.77
CA ILE A 301 3.91 -17.78 -10.36
C ILE A 301 5.35 -17.34 -10.07
N ILE A 302 6.34 -18.10 -10.55
CA ILE A 302 7.77 -17.82 -10.33
C ILE A 302 8.16 -16.50 -11.01
N GLY A 303 7.71 -16.31 -12.26
CA GLY A 303 7.87 -15.05 -12.98
C GLY A 303 7.24 -13.87 -12.22
N SER A 304 6.03 -14.06 -11.71
CA SER A 304 5.33 -13.02 -10.97
C SER A 304 6.03 -12.66 -9.65
N ALA A 305 6.63 -13.64 -8.97
CA ALA A 305 7.39 -13.43 -7.73
C ALA A 305 8.71 -12.69 -7.99
N GLY A 306 9.46 -13.09 -9.03
CA GLY A 306 10.68 -12.39 -9.43
C GLY A 306 10.40 -10.97 -9.89
N TYR A 307 9.30 -10.75 -10.62
CA TYR A 307 8.82 -9.41 -11.00
C TYR A 307 8.49 -8.57 -9.75
N ALA A 308 7.72 -9.11 -8.81
CA ALA A 308 7.37 -8.43 -7.56
C ALA A 308 8.62 -8.02 -6.75
N SER A 309 9.68 -8.82 -6.79
CA SER A 309 10.91 -8.54 -6.03
C SER A 309 11.54 -7.19 -6.38
N VAL A 310 11.49 -6.75 -7.65
CA VAL A 310 12.00 -5.44 -8.09
C VAL A 310 11.28 -4.30 -7.38
N TRP A 311 9.96 -4.41 -7.27
CA TRP A 311 9.11 -3.42 -6.61
C TRP A 311 9.31 -3.42 -5.09
N ILE A 312 9.51 -4.59 -4.50
CA ILE A 312 9.85 -4.73 -3.08
C ILE A 312 11.21 -4.09 -2.80
N VAL A 313 12.21 -4.31 -3.65
CA VAL A 313 13.53 -3.66 -3.52
C VAL A 313 13.38 -2.13 -3.57
N ALA A 314 12.61 -1.60 -4.52
CA ALA A 314 12.34 -0.16 -4.58
C ALA A 314 11.62 0.38 -3.33
N ALA A 315 10.61 -0.33 -2.83
CA ALA A 315 9.90 0.02 -1.60
C ALA A 315 10.83 0.01 -0.38
N ASN A 316 11.73 -0.97 -0.30
CA ASN A 316 12.73 -1.05 0.77
C ASN A 316 13.70 0.12 0.67
N ILE A 317 14.26 0.44 -0.51
CA ILE A 317 15.16 1.59 -0.66
C ILE A 317 14.48 2.89 -0.23
N CYS A 318 13.19 3.07 -0.57
CA CYS A 318 12.41 4.20 -0.07
C CYS A 318 12.33 4.19 1.47
N ALA A 319 12.03 3.05 2.08
CA ALA A 319 11.99 2.91 3.53
C ALA A 319 13.34 3.22 4.19
N TRP A 320 14.45 2.71 3.65
CA TRP A 320 15.81 3.01 4.11
C TRP A 320 16.09 4.51 4.07
N TRP A 321 15.74 5.17 2.95
CA TRP A 321 15.90 6.61 2.84
C TRP A 321 15.02 7.37 3.84
N PHE A 322 13.79 6.91 4.04
CA PHE A 322 12.87 7.50 5.00
C PHE A 322 13.33 7.34 6.44
N VAL A 323 14.15 6.35 6.80
CA VAL A 323 14.79 6.33 8.13
C VAL A 323 15.58 7.63 8.31
N TRP A 324 16.40 8.01 7.33
CA TRP A 324 17.26 9.19 7.42
C TRP A 324 16.49 10.52 7.38
N THR A 325 15.47 10.68 6.51
CA THR A 325 14.84 12.01 6.29
C THR A 325 14.00 12.55 7.45
N GLY A 326 13.72 11.75 8.47
CA GLY A 326 13.02 12.23 9.67
C GLY A 326 13.85 12.16 10.94
N ASP A 327 15.16 11.89 10.85
CA ASP A 327 16.11 12.03 11.97
C ASP A 327 16.74 13.44 11.99
N ALA A 328 16.02 14.45 11.50
CA ALA A 328 16.37 15.85 11.74
C ALA A 328 16.11 16.19 13.22
N GLU A 329 16.97 15.70 14.11
CA GLU A 329 17.14 16.24 15.45
C GLU A 329 17.74 17.65 15.32
N PRO A 330 17.16 18.68 15.95
CA PRO A 330 17.86 19.94 16.16
C PRO A 330 19.04 19.79 17.14
#